data_AF-A0A0M2SIU5-F1
#
_entry.id   AF-A0A0M2SIU5-F1
#
_cell.length_a   1.000
_cell.length_b   1.000
_cell.length_c   1.000
_cell.angle_alpha   90.00
_cell.angle_beta   90.00
_cell.angle_gamma   90.00
#
_symmetry.space_group_name_H-M   'P 1'
#
loop_
_entity.id
_entity.type
_entity.pdbx_description
1 polymer ?
#
loop_
_entity_poly.entity_id
_entity_poly.type
_entity_poly.pdbx_seq_one_letter_code
_entity_poly.pdbx_strand_id
1 'polypeptide(L)'
;MLIIAGVIVLFIILGILLLNGKGSSLIAGYNTMSPEEKKKYDTARLTKFMGKMMFALSFSMLFWIFSIAFEMNGLFYTGLILFLGIVVYMIIYINTGDRFKKRE
;
A
#
# COMPACT_ATOMS: atom_id res chain seq x y z
N MET A 1 -8.94 -0.21 19.10
CA MET A 1 -9.87 0.38 18.12
C MET A 1 -9.38 1.73 17.58
N LEU A 2 -9.17 2.76 18.41
CA LEU A 2 -8.76 4.10 17.95
C LEU A 2 -7.43 4.14 17.18
N ILE A 3 -6.42 3.41 17.65
CA ILE A 3 -5.12 3.32 16.95
C ILE A 3 -5.29 2.76 15.54
N ILE A 4 -6.02 1.65 15.41
CA ILE A 4 -6.28 1.00 14.11
C ILE A 4 -7.04 1.95 13.18
N ALA A 5 -8.07 2.64 13.69
CA ALA A 5 -8.82 3.63 12.92
C ALA A 5 -7.93 4.80 12.46
N GLY A 6 -7.03 5.29 13.32
CA GLY A 6 -6.06 6.33 12.96
C GLY A 6 -5.13 5.90 11.82
N VAL A 7 -4.64 4.66 11.86
CA VAL A 7 -3.80 4.11 10.78
C VAL A 7 -4.59 3.95 9.47
N ILE A 8 -5.84 3.51 9.53
CA ILE A 8 -6.72 3.41 8.36
C ILE A 8 -6.89 4.78 7.70
N VAL A 9 -7.16 5.82 8.48
CA VAL A 9 -7.30 7.21 7.98
C VAL A 9 -6.00 7.69 7.35
N LEU A 10 -4.86 7.44 8.00
CA LEU A 10 -3.55 7.77 7.44
C LEU A 10 -3.33 7.09 6.08
N PHE A 11 -3.62 5.79 5.98
CA PHE A 11 -3.46 5.04 4.72
C PHE A 11 -4.41 5.54 3.63
N ILE A 12 -5.64 5.93 3.98
CA ILE A 12 -6.57 6.56 3.02
C ILE A 12 -5.99 7.88 2.50
N ILE A 13 -5.49 8.75 3.37
CA ILE A 13 -4.87 10.03 2.98
C ILE A 13 -3.67 9.80 2.07
N LEU A 14 -2.78 8.87 2.46
CA LEU A 14 -1.63 8.48 1.63
C LEU A 14 -2.08 7.89 0.29
N GLY A 15 -3.12 7.05 0.29
CA GLY A 15 -3.73 6.46 -0.88
C GLY A 15 -4.20 7.51 -1.88
N ILE A 16 -4.94 8.53 -1.40
CA ILE A 16 -5.40 9.66 -2.22
C ILE A 16 -4.21 10.45 -2.78
N LEU A 17 -3.22 10.77 -1.94
CA LEU A 17 -2.05 11.52 -2.35
C LEU A 17 -1.25 10.79 -3.44
N LEU A 18 -1.02 9.48 -3.26
CA LEU A 18 -0.29 8.61 -4.18
C LEU A 18 -1.06 8.34 -5.49
N LEU A 19 -2.39 8.18 -5.44
CA LEU A 19 -3.22 8.03 -6.65
C LEU A 19 -3.18 9.25 -7.58
N ASN A 20 -2.98 10.43 -7.01
CA ASN A 20 -2.81 11.67 -7.76
C ASN A 20 -1.39 11.83 -8.33
N GLY A 21 -0.54 10.79 -8.25
CA GLY A 21 0.84 10.81 -8.75
C GLY A 21 1.82 11.58 -7.87
N LYS A 22 1.41 11.98 -6.66
CA LYS A 22 2.24 12.72 -5.69
C LYS A 22 2.86 11.75 -4.68
N GLY A 23 3.82 12.22 -3.87
CA GLY A 23 4.34 11.46 -2.73
C GLY A 23 5.27 10.29 -3.07
N SER A 24 5.91 10.30 -4.24
CA SER A 24 6.91 9.29 -4.59
C SER A 24 8.08 9.21 -3.60
N SER A 25 8.40 10.32 -2.92
CA SER A 25 9.39 10.36 -1.83
C SER A 25 9.01 9.53 -0.60
N LEU A 26 7.74 9.19 -0.43
CA LEU A 26 7.27 8.32 0.66
C LEU A 26 7.49 6.83 0.38
N ILE A 27 7.81 6.48 -0.87
CA ILE A 27 8.12 5.11 -1.27
C ILE A 27 9.60 4.87 -0.95
N ALA A 28 9.90 4.30 0.22
CA ALA A 28 11.26 4.20 0.74
C ALA A 28 12.30 3.69 -0.27
N GLY A 29 12.06 2.54 -0.91
CA GLY A 29 12.97 1.98 -1.90
C GLY A 29 13.17 2.85 -3.15
N TYR A 30 12.15 3.63 -3.54
CA TYR A 30 12.31 4.62 -4.61
C TYR A 30 13.03 5.87 -4.11
N ASN A 31 12.75 6.33 -2.88
CA ASN A 31 13.35 7.53 -2.30
C ASN A 31 14.87 7.39 -2.12
N THR A 32 15.35 6.19 -1.80
CA THR A 32 16.78 5.87 -1.63
C THR A 32 17.55 5.67 -2.95
N MET A 33 16.86 5.53 -4.09
CA MET A 33 17.52 5.41 -5.40
C MET A 33 18.24 6.71 -5.80
N SER A 34 19.30 6.57 -6.58
CA SER A 34 19.98 7.72 -7.17
C SER A 34 19.07 8.47 -8.16
N PRO A 35 19.33 9.76 -8.44
CA PRO A 35 18.58 10.50 -9.45
C PRO A 35 18.58 9.81 -10.83
N GLU A 36 19.68 9.17 -11.22
CA GLU A 36 19.84 8.44 -12.48
C GLU A 36 18.98 7.19 -12.52
N GLU A 37 18.89 6.46 -11.41
CA GLU A 37 18.03 5.29 -11.30
C GLU A 37 16.54 5.66 -11.32
N LYS A 38 16.16 6.72 -10.58
CA LYS A 38 14.78 7.22 -10.56
C LYS A 38 14.27 7.55 -11.97
N LYS A 39 15.11 8.08 -12.86
CA LYS A 39 14.75 8.41 -14.25
C LYS A 39 14.27 7.19 -15.06
N LYS A 40 14.76 5.99 -14.73
CA LYS A 40 14.39 4.72 -15.37
C LYS A 40 12.97 4.27 -15.04
N TYR A 41 12.35 4.81 -13.99
CA TYR A 41 11.03 4.40 -13.53
C TYR A 41 9.91 5.31 -14.06
N ASP A 42 8.76 4.72 -14.33
CA ASP A 42 7.48 5.41 -14.46
C ASP A 42 6.93 5.70 -13.06
N THR A 43 7.33 6.85 -12.51
CA THR A 43 6.94 7.32 -11.18
C THR A 43 5.43 7.43 -11.03
N ALA A 44 4.69 7.81 -12.07
CA ALA A 44 3.25 7.97 -12.02
C ALA A 44 2.53 6.63 -11.88
N ARG A 45 2.97 5.59 -12.61
CA ARG A 45 2.44 4.23 -12.45
C ARG A 45 2.78 3.65 -11.08
N LEU A 46 4.02 3.84 -10.62
CA LEU A 46 4.47 3.35 -9.32
C LEU A 46 3.68 3.97 -8.16
N THR A 47 3.54 5.30 -8.14
CA THR A 47 2.76 6.02 -7.10
C THR A 47 1.29 5.61 -7.15
N LYS A 48 0.66 5.55 -8.31
CA LYS A 48 -0.73 5.08 -8.44
C LYS A 48 -0.91 3.66 -7.94
N PHE A 49 0.03 2.75 -8.22
CA PHE A 49 -0.01 1.39 -7.69
C PHE A 49 0.07 1.40 -6.16
N MET A 50 1.06 2.10 -5.59
CA MET A 50 1.21 2.21 -4.13
C MET A 50 -0.04 2.82 -3.48
N GLY A 51 -0.67 3.81 -4.11
CA GLY A 51 -1.91 4.40 -3.64
C GLY A 51 -3.06 3.39 -3.57
N LYS A 52 -3.27 2.58 -4.62
CA LYS A 52 -4.26 1.48 -4.60
C LYS A 52 -3.99 0.48 -3.48
N MET A 53 -2.71 0.18 -3.24
CA MET A 53 -2.32 -0.74 -2.18
C MET A 53 -2.59 -0.19 -0.78
N MET A 54 -2.44 1.13 -0.56
CA MET A 54 -2.85 1.74 0.71
C MET A 54 -4.34 1.54 0.98
N PHE A 55 -5.21 1.71 -0.03
CA PHE A 55 -6.64 1.42 0.12
C PHE A 55 -6.92 -0.05 0.39
N ALA A 56 -6.24 -0.97 -0.29
CA ALA A 56 -6.40 -2.39 -0.07
C ALA A 56 -6.01 -2.79 1.37
N LEU A 57 -4.89 -2.27 1.88
CA LEU A 57 -4.46 -2.48 3.26
C LEU A 57 -5.48 -1.88 4.24
N SER A 58 -5.92 -0.63 4.05
CA SER A 58 -6.96 0.00 4.86
C SER A 58 -8.24 -0.85 4.92
N PHE A 59 -8.68 -1.38 3.78
CA PHE A 59 -9.85 -2.24 3.71
C PHE A 59 -9.68 -3.51 4.55
N SER A 60 -8.54 -4.20 4.43
CA SER A 60 -8.25 -5.38 5.24
C SER A 60 -8.25 -5.10 6.75
N MET A 61 -7.80 -3.91 7.16
CA MET A 61 -7.78 -3.48 8.57
C MET A 61 -9.19 -3.21 9.14
N LEU A 62 -10.21 -2.97 8.31
CA LEU A 62 -11.60 -2.80 8.79
C LEU A 62 -12.11 -4.07 9.48
N PHE A 63 -11.64 -5.25 9.04
CA PHE A 63 -11.97 -6.51 9.68
C PHE A 63 -11.49 -6.59 11.13
N TRP A 64 -10.38 -5.91 11.48
CA TRP A 64 -9.92 -5.84 12.87
C TRP A 64 -10.80 -4.94 13.73
N ILE A 65 -11.34 -3.85 13.17
CA ILE A 65 -12.33 -3.01 13.86
C ILE A 65 -13.60 -3.82 14.13
N PHE A 66 -14.12 -4.52 13.13
CA PHE A 66 -15.31 -5.36 13.27
C PHE A 66 -15.06 -6.56 14.20
N SER A 67 -13.87 -7.16 14.18
CA SER A 67 -13.50 -8.22 15.11
C SER A 67 -13.61 -7.77 16.56
N ILE A 68 -13.19 -6.55 16.87
CA ILE A 68 -13.30 -5.98 18.22
C ILE A 68 -14.75 -5.61 18.53
N ALA A 69 -15.44 -4.96 17.59
CA ALA A 69 -16.80 -4.46 17.80
C ALA A 69 -17.85 -5.58 17.99
N PHE A 70 -17.65 -6.73 17.34
CA PHE A 70 -18.55 -7.88 17.41
C PHE A 70 -17.98 -9.06 18.21
N GLU A 71 -16.80 -8.91 18.81
CA GLU A 71 -16.10 -9.98 19.55
C GLU A 71 -15.88 -11.27 18.73
N MET A 72 -15.72 -11.14 17.42
CA MET A 72 -15.58 -12.25 16.48
C MET A 72 -14.12 -12.46 16.04
N ASN A 73 -13.38 -13.34 16.71
CA ASN A 73 -11.98 -13.64 16.37
C ASN A 73 -11.76 -14.10 14.92
N GLY A 74 -12.76 -14.69 14.27
CA GLY A 74 -12.69 -15.07 12.85
C GLY A 74 -12.43 -13.87 11.93
N LEU A 75 -12.96 -12.68 12.26
CA LEU A 75 -12.72 -11.46 11.50
C LEU A 75 -11.27 -10.97 11.67
N PHE A 76 -10.68 -11.14 12.86
CA PHE A 76 -9.27 -10.83 13.08
C PHE A 76 -8.36 -11.62 12.13
N TYR A 77 -8.54 -12.96 12.09
CA TYR A 77 -7.75 -13.82 11.22
C TYR A 77 -7.99 -13.55 9.74
N THR A 78 -9.24 -13.26 9.36
CA THR A 78 -9.58 -12.85 7.99
C THR A 78 -8.81 -11.59 7.58
N GLY A 79 -8.87 -10.55 8.42
CA GLY A 79 -8.14 -9.30 8.19
C GLY A 79 -6.63 -9.52 8.12
N LEU A 80 -6.09 -10.38 8.99
CA LEU A 80 -4.65 -10.71 9.02
C LEU A 80 -4.19 -11.42 7.74
N ILE A 81 -4.92 -12.44 7.29
CA ILE A 81 -4.60 -13.19 6.06
C ILE A 81 -4.67 -12.26 4.84
N LEU A 82 -5.71 -11.43 4.75
CA LEU A 82 -5.85 -10.46 3.66
C LEU A 82 -4.69 -9.45 3.68
N PHE A 83 -4.38 -8.87 4.83
CA PHE A 83 -3.30 -7.89 4.98
C PHE A 83 -1.95 -8.47 4.53
N LEU A 84 -1.58 -9.66 5.05
CA LEU A 84 -0.33 -10.33 4.68
C LEU A 84 -0.31 -10.71 3.20
N GLY A 85 -1.42 -11.19 2.65
CA GLY A 85 -1.56 -11.50 1.23
C GLY A 85 -1.32 -10.28 0.34
N ILE A 86 -1.88 -9.12 0.71
CA ILE A 86 -1.66 -7.86 0.00
C ILE A 86 -0.18 -7.45 0.06
N VAL A 87 0.46 -7.52 1.23
CA VAL A 87 1.89 -7.19 1.38
C VAL A 87 2.77 -8.11 0.54
N VAL A 88 2.54 -9.43 0.57
CA VAL A 88 3.29 -10.39 -0.24
C VAL A 88 3.08 -10.11 -1.73
N TYR A 89 1.83 -9.89 -2.15
CA TYR A 89 1.51 -9.50 -3.52
C TYR A 89 2.26 -8.22 -3.95
N MET A 90 2.26 -7.19 -3.11
CA MET A 90 2.99 -5.93 -3.39
C MET A 90 4.47 -6.17 -3.61
N ILE A 91 5.11 -6.94 -2.73
CA ILE A 91 6.54 -7.24 -2.81
C ILE A 91 6.84 -7.98 -4.11
N ILE A 92 6.08 -9.03 -4.43
CA ILE A 92 6.27 -9.79 -5.67
C ILE A 92 6.03 -8.90 -6.89
N TYR A 93 4.94 -8.14 -6.90
CA TYR A 93 4.55 -7.32 -8.05
C TYR A 93 5.56 -6.21 -8.34
N ILE A 94 6.08 -5.54 -7.31
CA ILE A 94 7.07 -4.46 -7.47
C ILE A 94 8.43 -4.99 -7.96
N ASN A 95 8.84 -6.16 -7.47
CA ASN A 95 10.18 -6.69 -7.73
C ASN A 95 10.26 -7.61 -8.96
N THR A 96 9.15 -7.92 -9.64
CA THR A 96 9.14 -8.82 -10.80
C THR A 96 8.76 -8.13 -12.10
N GLY A 97 9.42 -8.52 -13.19
CA GLY A 97 9.02 -8.15 -14.56
C GLY A 97 9.19 -6.68 -14.92
N ASP A 98 10.02 -5.93 -14.19
CA ASP A 98 10.34 -4.52 -14.46
C ASP A 98 9.11 -3.64 -14.71
N ARG A 99 8.00 -3.95 -14.02
CA ARG A 99 6.65 -3.42 -14.31
C ARG A 99 6.53 -1.90 -14.22
N PHE A 100 7.41 -1.28 -13.45
CA PHE A 100 7.45 0.16 -13.23
C PHE A 100 8.64 0.84 -13.90
N LYS A 101 9.45 0.13 -14.69
CA LYS A 101 10.44 0.77 -15.55
C LYS A 101 9.74 1.34 -16.79
N LYS A 102 10.22 2.48 -17.28
CA LYS A 102 9.81 3.02 -18.58
C LYS A 102 10.26 2.03 -19.66
N ARG A 103 9.36 1.72 -20.58
CA ARG A 103 9.73 1.01 -21.82
C ARG A 103 10.14 2.07 -22.83
N GLU A 104 11.26 1.84 -23.52
CA GLU A 104 11.64 2.60 -24.73
C GLU A 104 10.61 2.39 -25.84
#